data_AF-A0A9J6GIW5-F1
#
_entry.id   AF-A0A9J6GIW5-F1
#
_cell.length_a   1.000
_cell.length_b   1.000
_cell.length_c   1.000
_cell.angle_alpha   90.00
_cell.angle_beta   90.00
_cell.angle_gamma   90.00
#
_symmetry.space_group_name_H-M   'P 1'
#
loop_
_entity.id
_entity.type
_entity.pdbx_description
1 polymer ?
#
loop_
_entity_poly.entity_id
_entity_poly.type
_entity_poly.pdbx_seq_one_letter_code
_entity_poly.pdbx_strand_id
1 'polypeptide(L)'
;MTGLSNLARYGTVKAYCKEGKPHVSVNLLARSPLKISVPWKYCGGKSGVVSTQANVIKLCVGFDVEEIDGKVAIRPTRVSPKWIESVDVKLDGAGDVMKTATSIVGKLLTPFVKDFWIENLPWRMQKMLAGI
;
A
#
# COMPACT_ATOMS: atom_id res chain seq x y z
N MET A 1 -0.36 1.09 -9.49
CA MET A 1 -1.10 0.64 -8.29
C MET A 1 -2.50 1.19 -8.39
N THR A 2 -3.51 0.40 -8.08
CA THR A 2 -4.93 0.79 -8.19
C THR A 2 -5.70 0.49 -6.91
N GLY A 3 -6.87 1.10 -6.74
CA GLY A 3 -7.76 0.90 -5.58
C GLY A 3 -7.56 1.88 -4.42
N LEU A 4 -6.56 2.76 -4.50
CA LEU A 4 -6.24 3.76 -3.47
C LEU A 4 -7.34 4.78 -3.21
N SER A 5 -8.17 5.08 -4.22
CA SER A 5 -9.33 5.95 -4.09
C SER A 5 -10.36 5.43 -3.09
N ASN A 6 -10.29 4.14 -2.74
CA ASN A 6 -11.17 3.50 -1.76
C ASN A 6 -10.62 3.55 -0.33
N LEU A 7 -9.51 4.28 -0.10
CA LEU A 7 -9.02 4.56 1.24
C LEU A 7 -9.96 5.55 1.92
N ALA A 8 -10.62 5.08 2.99
CA ALA A 8 -11.48 5.90 3.81
C ALA A 8 -10.86 6.10 5.19
N ARG A 9 -11.09 7.27 5.80
CA ARG A 9 -10.76 7.49 7.20
C ARG A 9 -11.50 6.46 8.07
N TYR A 10 -10.77 5.84 8.99
CA TYR A 10 -11.28 4.85 9.92
C TYR A 10 -10.89 5.24 11.35
N GLY A 11 -11.86 5.30 12.24
CA GLY A 11 -11.63 5.71 13.63
C GLY A 11 -11.36 7.20 13.80
N THR A 12 -10.79 7.57 14.95
CA THR A 12 -10.57 8.96 15.36
C THR A 12 -9.29 9.55 14.78
N VAL A 13 -9.35 10.85 14.47
CA VAL A 13 -8.16 11.66 14.20
C VAL A 13 -7.51 11.97 15.54
N LYS A 14 -6.21 11.73 15.66
CA LYS A 14 -5.45 12.01 16.87
C LYS A 14 -4.56 13.23 16.64
N ALA A 15 -4.89 14.34 17.28
CA ALA A 15 -4.03 15.52 17.33
C ALA A 15 -3.20 15.49 18.62
N TYR A 16 -1.90 15.75 18.52
CA TYR A 16 -0.98 15.79 19.65
C TYR A 16 0.25 16.63 19.32
N CYS A 17 0.99 17.07 20.33
CA CYS A 17 2.27 17.74 20.12
C CYS A 17 3.40 16.70 20.12
N LYS A 18 4.26 16.74 19.11
CA LYS A 18 5.50 15.98 19.05
C LYS A 18 6.66 16.98 19.03
N GLU A 19 7.53 16.91 20.04
CA GLU A 19 8.68 17.85 20.16
C GLU A 19 8.25 19.33 20.12
N GLY A 20 7.13 19.65 20.77
CA GLY A 20 6.57 21.01 20.81
C GLY A 20 5.87 21.47 19.52
N LYS A 21 5.84 20.65 18.45
CA LYS A 21 5.16 20.94 17.19
C LYS A 21 3.83 20.21 17.07
N PRO A 22 2.78 20.85 16.52
CA PRO A 22 1.49 20.20 16.33
C PRO A 22 1.57 19.10 15.27
N HIS A 23 1.02 17.94 15.60
CA HIS A 23 1.03 16.74 14.77
C HIS A 23 -0.36 16.12 14.74
N VAL A 24 -0.73 15.56 13.58
CA VAL A 24 -2.00 14.89 13.37
C VAL A 24 -1.77 13.49 12.81
N SER A 25 -2.35 12.49 13.45
CA SER A 25 -2.36 11.12 12.96
C SER A 25 -3.76 10.71 12.54
N VAL A 26 -3.86 10.13 11.34
CA VAL A 26 -5.10 9.64 10.75
C VAL A 26 -4.95 8.17 10.40
N ASN A 27 -5.93 7.36 10.80
CA ASN A 27 -6.00 5.98 10.36
C ASN A 27 -6.89 5.88 9.12
N LEU A 28 -6.43 5.14 8.12
CA LEU A 28 -7.14 4.86 6.88
C LEU A 28 -7.38 3.36 6.74
N LEU A 29 -8.52 2.99 6.17
CA LEU A 29 -8.88 1.62 5.85
C LEU A 29 -9.21 1.54 4.37
N ALA A 30 -8.54 0.63 3.65
CA ALA A 30 -8.95 0.22 2.33
C ALA A 30 -10.09 -0.80 2.48
N ARG A 31 -11.32 -0.40 2.14
CA ARG A 31 -12.49 -1.30 2.15
C ARG A 31 -12.59 -2.15 0.88
N SER A 32 -11.86 -1.76 -0.16
CA SER A 32 -11.72 -2.53 -1.39
C SER A 32 -10.26 -2.93 -1.57
N PRO A 33 -9.99 -4.06 -2.24
CA PRO A 33 -8.63 -4.54 -2.39
C PRO A 33 -7.72 -3.55 -3.13
N LEU A 34 -6.49 -3.39 -2.64
CA LEU A 34 -5.44 -2.65 -3.35
C LEU A 34 -4.69 -3.62 -4.25
N LYS A 35 -4.42 -3.21 -5.50
CA LYS A 35 -3.74 -4.04 -6.49
C LYS A 35 -2.45 -3.40 -6.98
N ILE A 36 -1.37 -4.16 -6.97
CA ILE A 36 -0.10 -3.83 -7.63
C ILE A 36 0.09 -4.83 -8.78
N SER A 37 0.35 -4.33 -9.97
CA SER A 37 0.62 -5.16 -11.16
C SER A 37 1.94 -4.75 -11.77
N VAL A 38 2.75 -5.74 -12.14
CA VAL A 38 4.07 -5.56 -12.74
C VAL A 38 4.17 -6.51 -13.94
N PRO A 39 4.58 -6.02 -15.13
CA PRO A 39 4.82 -6.89 -16.27
C PRO A 39 6.03 -7.78 -16.00
N TRP A 40 5.97 -9.05 -16.41
CA TRP A 40 7.12 -9.96 -16.42
C TRP A 40 7.44 -10.39 -17.84
N LYS A 41 8.73 -10.63 -18.08
CA LYS A 41 9.24 -11.21 -19.32
C LYS A 41 10.23 -12.30 -18.95
N TYR A 42 10.11 -13.44 -19.61
CA TYR A 42 11.06 -14.53 -19.50
C TYR A 42 11.85 -14.65 -20.79
N CYS A 43 13.13 -15.01 -20.67
CA CYS A 43 14.09 -15.01 -21.78
C CYS A 43 13.64 -15.88 -22.97
N GLY A 44 12.77 -16.88 -22.76
CA GLY A 44 12.14 -17.69 -23.82
C GLY A 44 10.98 -17.02 -24.56
N GLY A 45 10.91 -15.68 -24.59
CA GLY A 45 9.88 -14.92 -25.33
C GLY A 45 8.50 -14.86 -24.68
N LYS A 46 8.27 -15.57 -23.57
CA LYS A 46 7.02 -15.49 -22.80
C LYS A 46 6.97 -14.18 -22.01
N SER A 47 5.81 -13.55 -22.00
CA SER A 47 5.55 -12.36 -21.21
C SER A 47 4.15 -12.40 -20.63
N GLY A 48 3.94 -11.63 -19.58
CA GLY A 48 2.65 -11.54 -18.93
C GLY A 48 2.65 -10.53 -17.80
N VAL A 49 1.73 -10.70 -16.85
CA VAL A 49 1.56 -9.78 -15.72
C VAL A 49 1.54 -10.55 -14.41
N VAL A 50 2.39 -10.15 -13.48
CA VAL A 50 2.29 -10.54 -12.07
C VAL A 50 1.43 -9.49 -11.39
N SER A 51 0.36 -9.90 -10.72
CA SER A 51 -0.47 -9.03 -9.91
C SER A 51 -0.48 -9.52 -8.47
N THR A 52 -0.27 -8.63 -7.52
CA THR A 52 -0.51 -8.87 -6.10
C THR A 52 -1.67 -8.00 -5.64
N GLN A 53 -2.53 -8.57 -4.80
CA GLN A 53 -3.71 -7.90 -4.26
C GLN A 53 -3.69 -8.01 -2.75
N ALA A 54 -3.91 -6.91 -2.04
CA ALA A 54 -4.11 -6.90 -0.60
C ALA A 54 -5.57 -6.55 -0.31
N ASN A 55 -6.30 -7.46 0.33
CA ASN A 55 -7.76 -7.39 0.42
C ASN A 55 -8.25 -6.34 1.42
N VAL A 56 -7.61 -6.29 2.59
CA VAL A 56 -7.90 -5.30 3.63
C VAL A 56 -6.58 -4.78 4.17
N ILE A 57 -6.39 -3.47 4.07
CA ILE A 57 -5.21 -2.77 4.61
C ILE A 57 -5.67 -1.64 5.54
N LYS A 58 -5.08 -1.61 6.74
CA LYS A 58 -5.14 -0.47 7.65
C LYS A 58 -3.82 0.28 7.59
N LEU A 59 -3.89 1.57 7.31
CA LEU A 59 -2.75 2.48 7.28
C LEU A 59 -2.89 3.49 8.40
N CYS A 60 -1.77 3.94 8.93
CA CYS A 60 -1.67 5.10 9.79
C CYS A 60 -0.77 6.11 9.10
N VAL A 61 -1.31 7.30 8.85
CA VAL A 61 -0.62 8.42 8.23
C VAL A 61 -0.44 9.52 9.28
N GLY A 62 0.80 9.94 9.48
CA GLY A 62 1.16 11.08 10.31
C GLY A 62 1.39 12.31 9.45
N PHE A 63 0.98 13.45 9.98
CA PHE A 63 1.12 14.75 9.36
C PHE A 63 1.68 15.75 10.37
N ASP A 64 2.72 16.48 9.98
CA ASP A 64 3.12 17.68 10.70
C ASP A 64 2.23 18.82 10.25
N VAL A 65 1.82 19.64 11.21
CA VAL A 65 1.07 20.86 10.96
C VAL A 65 2.02 22.03 11.14
N GLU A 66 2.15 22.85 10.13
CA GLU A 66 3.00 24.04 10.13
C GLU A 66 2.15 25.25 9.76
N GLU A 67 2.47 26.41 10.34
CA GLU A 67 1.89 27.68 9.89
C GLU A 67 2.91 28.37 9.01
N ILE A 68 2.54 28.64 7.76
CA ILE A 68 3.39 29.30 6.76
C ILE A 68 2.60 30.49 6.25
N ASP A 69 3.11 31.70 6.45
CA ASP A 69 2.50 32.96 6.03
C ASP A 69 1.02 33.12 6.48
N GLY A 70 0.73 32.75 7.73
CA GLY A 70 -0.63 32.80 8.29
C GLY A 70 -1.59 31.72 7.78
N LYS A 71 -1.09 30.74 7.02
CA LYS A 71 -1.86 29.59 6.53
C LYS A 71 -1.40 28.29 7.17
N VAL A 72 -2.35 27.46 7.55
CA VAL A 72 -2.09 26.11 8.04
C VAL A 72 -1.71 25.22 6.86
N ALA A 73 -0.47 24.75 6.85
CA ALA A 73 0.07 23.74 5.95
C ALA A 73 0.15 22.39 6.66
N ILE A 74 -0.15 21.32 5.93
CA ILE A 74 -0.11 19.95 6.44
C ILE A 74 0.89 19.16 5.61
N ARG A 75 1.91 18.58 6.24
CA ARG A 75 2.97 17.83 5.57
C ARG A 75 2.95 16.36 5.98
N PRO A 76 2.86 15.41 5.03
CA PRO A 76 2.90 13.99 5.34
C PRO A 76 4.30 13.61 5.83
N THR A 77 4.42 13.14 7.07
CA THR A 77 5.71 12.76 7.66
C THR A 77 5.98 11.28 7.62
N ARG A 78 4.93 10.47 7.83
CA ARG A 78 5.07 9.03 7.95
C ARG A 78 3.81 8.33 7.48
N VAL A 79 4.00 7.32 6.64
CA VAL A 79 2.97 6.34 6.33
C VAL A 79 3.41 5.00 6.89
N SER A 80 2.54 4.33 7.64
CA SER A 80 2.82 3.00 8.19
C SER A 80 1.64 2.04 7.99
N PRO A 81 1.84 0.88 7.36
CA PRO A 81 0.84 -0.18 7.38
C PRO A 81 0.73 -0.74 8.80
N LYS A 82 -0.46 -0.67 9.37
CA LYS A 82 -0.76 -1.22 10.69
C LYS A 82 -1.24 -2.65 10.62
N TRP A 83 -1.96 -2.98 9.55
CA TRP A 83 -2.52 -4.31 9.37
C TRP A 83 -2.71 -4.61 7.90
N ILE A 84 -2.37 -5.83 7.50
CA ILE A 84 -2.67 -6.40 6.18
C ILE A 84 -3.26 -7.78 6.46
N GLU A 85 -4.54 -7.96 6.15
CA GLU A 85 -5.28 -9.17 6.52
C GLU A 85 -4.90 -10.37 5.65
N SER A 86 -4.94 -10.17 4.33
CA SER A 86 -4.58 -11.20 3.36
C SER A 86 -4.00 -10.57 2.10
N VAL A 87 -3.10 -11.32 1.47
CA VAL A 87 -2.51 -10.97 0.19
C VAL A 87 -2.66 -12.15 -0.77
N ASP A 88 -3.04 -11.85 -2.00
CA ASP A 88 -3.20 -12.82 -3.08
C ASP A 88 -2.22 -12.49 -4.20
N VAL A 89 -1.73 -13.52 -4.89
CA VAL A 89 -0.88 -13.39 -6.08
C VAL A 89 -1.57 -14.04 -7.26
N LYS A 90 -1.60 -13.33 -8.39
CA LYS A 90 -2.09 -13.81 -9.69
C LYS A 90 -0.98 -13.64 -10.72
N LEU A 91 -0.79 -14.66 -11.53
CA LEU A 91 0.16 -14.65 -12.64
C LEU A 91 -0.59 -14.91 -13.94
N ASP A 92 -0.61 -13.90 -14.80
CA ASP A 92 -1.19 -13.97 -16.13
C ASP A 92 -0.08 -14.22 -17.17
N GLY A 93 -0.41 -14.95 -18.25
CA GLY A 93 0.49 -15.18 -19.40
C GLY A 93 1.33 -16.48 -19.36
N ALA A 94 1.11 -17.36 -18.37
CA ALA A 94 1.97 -18.54 -18.16
C ALA A 94 1.44 -19.89 -18.72
N GLY A 95 0.25 -19.95 -19.32
CA GLY A 95 -0.37 -21.19 -19.80
C GLY A 95 -0.92 -22.09 -18.68
N ASP A 96 -1.73 -23.10 -19.01
CA ASP A 96 -2.53 -23.85 -18.02
C ASP A 96 -1.71 -24.69 -17.02
N VAL A 97 -0.54 -25.20 -17.42
CA VAL A 97 0.34 -26.01 -16.55
C VAL A 97 0.90 -25.17 -15.39
N MET A 98 1.05 -23.85 -15.57
CA MET A 98 1.59 -22.97 -14.53
C MET A 98 0.52 -22.43 -13.58
N LYS A 99 -0.79 -22.55 -13.90
CA LYS A 99 -1.88 -22.15 -12.99
C LYS A 99 -1.84 -22.93 -11.66
N THR A 100 -1.53 -24.23 -11.73
CA THR A 100 -1.36 -25.09 -10.54
C THR A 100 -0.10 -24.71 -9.76
N ALA A 101 1.00 -24.42 -10.44
CA ALA A 101 2.23 -23.94 -9.80
C ALA A 101 2.03 -22.58 -9.12
N THR A 102 1.26 -21.66 -9.73
CA THR A 102 0.94 -20.35 -9.13
C THR A 102 0.04 -20.43 -7.91
N SER A 103 -0.79 -21.47 -7.78
CA SER A 103 -1.58 -21.70 -6.57
C SER A 103 -0.68 -22.12 -5.39
N ILE A 104 0.31 -22.98 -5.64
CA ILE A 104 1.26 -23.44 -4.61
C ILE A 104 2.26 -22.32 -4.26
N VAL A 105 2.85 -21.69 -5.27
CA VAL A 105 3.79 -20.59 -5.12
C VAL A 105 3.09 -19.37 -4.49
N GLY A 106 1.86 -19.05 -4.88
CA GLY A 106 1.09 -17.96 -4.28
C GLY A 106 0.90 -18.13 -2.77
N LYS A 107 0.59 -19.37 -2.32
CA LYS A 107 0.45 -19.68 -0.88
C LYS A 107 1.78 -19.60 -0.13
N LEU A 108 2.87 -20.12 -0.73
CA LEU A 108 4.21 -20.08 -0.13
C LEU A 108 4.82 -18.68 -0.13
N LEU A 109 4.44 -17.84 -1.09
CA LEU A 109 4.90 -16.46 -1.20
C LEU A 109 4.08 -15.48 -0.37
N THR A 110 2.97 -15.88 0.26
CA THR A 110 2.13 -15.00 1.09
C THR A 110 2.97 -14.16 2.09
N PRO A 111 3.94 -14.73 2.84
CA PRO A 111 4.79 -13.95 3.72
C PRO A 111 5.66 -12.94 2.95
N PHE A 112 6.36 -13.39 1.91
CA PHE A 112 7.20 -12.52 1.07
C PHE A 112 6.41 -11.39 0.40
N VAL A 113 5.18 -11.66 -0.02
CA VAL A 113 4.30 -10.68 -0.64
C VAL A 113 3.81 -9.69 0.42
N LYS A 114 3.51 -10.16 1.63
CA LYS A 114 3.18 -9.29 2.76
C LYS A 114 4.34 -8.36 3.11
N ASP A 115 5.56 -8.89 3.15
CA ASP A 115 6.78 -8.09 3.37
C ASP A 115 6.99 -7.08 2.25
N PHE A 116 6.82 -7.51 0.99
CA PHE A 116 6.83 -6.61 -0.16
C PHE A 116 5.83 -5.45 0.01
N TRP A 117 4.61 -5.71 0.48
CA TRP A 117 3.63 -4.65 0.76
C TRP A 117 4.06 -3.76 1.94
N ILE A 118 4.59 -4.32 3.02
CA ILE A 118 5.07 -3.56 4.19
C ILE A 118 6.17 -2.59 3.79
N GLU A 119 7.09 -3.01 2.93
CA GLU A 119 8.19 -2.18 2.45
C GLU A 119 7.75 -1.18 1.38
N ASN A 120 6.89 -1.60 0.43
CA ASN A 120 6.61 -0.78 -0.75
C ASN A 120 5.44 0.19 -0.59
N LEU A 121 4.48 -0.12 0.28
CA LEU A 121 3.31 0.73 0.45
C LEU A 121 3.64 2.10 1.07
N PRO A 122 4.48 2.21 2.12
CA PRO A 122 4.85 3.49 2.73
C PRO A 122 5.39 4.51 1.73
N TRP A 123 6.43 4.15 0.96
CA TRP A 123 7.10 5.10 0.07
C TRP A 123 6.19 5.52 -1.09
N ARG A 124 5.37 4.60 -1.62
CA ARG A 124 4.41 4.91 -2.70
C ARG A 124 3.34 5.87 -2.21
N MET A 125 2.80 5.63 -1.01
CA MET A 125 1.83 6.51 -0.38
C MET A 125 2.42 7.88 -0.08
N GLN A 126 3.63 7.94 0.45
CA GLN A 126 4.31 9.20 0.76
C GLN A 126 4.53 10.03 -0.51
N LYS A 127 4.97 9.42 -1.63
CA LYS A 127 5.12 10.13 -2.91
C LYS A 127 3.79 10.69 -3.44
N MET A 128 2.68 9.97 -3.27
CA MET A 128 1.37 10.47 -3.70
C MET A 128 0.89 11.62 -2.82
N LEU A 129 1.09 11.53 -1.50
CA LEU A 129 0.69 12.57 -0.56
C LEU A 129 1.58 13.82 -0.64
N ALA A 130 2.84 13.68 -1.05
CA ALA A 130 3.77 14.80 -1.26
C ALA A 130 3.64 15.45 -2.64
N GLY A 131 2.94 14.81 -3.58
CA GLY A 131 2.62 15.37 -4.90
C GLY A 131 1.29 16.11 -4.96
N ILE A 132 0.63 16.29 -3.81
CA ILE A 132 -0.52 17.18 -3.57
C ILE A 132 0.03 18.43 -2.89
#